data_AF-A0A0G1FEN8-F1
#
_entry.id   AF-A0A0G1FEN8-F1
#
_cell.length_a   1.000
_cell.length_b   1.000
_cell.length_c   1.000
_cell.angle_alpha   90.00
_cell.angle_beta   90.00
_cell.angle_gamma   90.00
#
_symmetry.space_group_name_H-M   'P 1'
#
loop_
_entity.id
_entity.type
_entity.pdbx_description
1 polymer ?
#
loop_
_entity_poly.entity_id
_entity_poly.type
_entity_poly.pdbx_seq_one_letter_code
_entity_poly.pdbx_strand_id
1 'polypeptide(L)'
;MATEPKPTININLDTTPILYTDRIFITINQFGVVFDVTQKTGNQTRIITRIGMSREHAKKLTTDLGKLLAVTESDTKTKQN
;
A
#
# COMPACT_ATOMS: atom_id res chain seq x y z
N MET A 1 -24.13 -25.69 -20.84
CA MET A 1 -23.06 -24.72 -20.53
C MET A 1 -22.30 -25.26 -19.34
N ALA A 2 -21.14 -25.89 -19.55
CA ALA A 2 -20.33 -26.44 -18.48
C ALA A 2 -19.57 -25.30 -17.79
N THR A 3 -19.79 -25.10 -16.50
CA THR A 3 -19.03 -24.16 -15.68
C THR A 3 -17.63 -24.74 -15.44
N GLU A 4 -16.60 -24.09 -15.97
CA GLU A 4 -15.22 -24.47 -15.69
C GLU A 4 -14.94 -24.38 -14.17
N PRO A 5 -14.30 -25.40 -13.57
CA PRO A 5 -13.92 -25.36 -12.17
C PRO A 5 -12.85 -24.28 -12.01
N LYS A 6 -13.22 -23.14 -11.42
CA LYS A 6 -12.25 -22.12 -10.99
C LYS A 6 -11.27 -22.80 -10.05
N PRO A 7 -9.96 -22.85 -10.35
CA PRO A 7 -9.01 -23.48 -9.47
C PRO A 7 -9.06 -22.75 -8.12
N THR A 8 -9.50 -23.45 -7.08
CA THR A 8 -9.41 -23.02 -5.69
C THR A 8 -7.93 -23.10 -5.32
N ILE A 9 -7.21 -22.01 -5.59
CA ILE A 9 -5.82 -21.88 -5.16
C ILE A 9 -5.86 -21.81 -3.63
N ASN A 10 -5.56 -22.92 -2.96
CA ASN A 10 -5.43 -23.01 -1.52
C ASN A 10 -4.04 -22.52 -1.14
N ILE A 11 -3.94 -21.23 -0.84
CA ILE A 11 -2.68 -20.54 -0.59
C ILE A 11 -2.55 -20.40 0.92
N ASN A 12 -1.59 -21.10 1.52
CA ASN A 12 -1.27 -20.90 2.94
C ASN A 12 -0.64 -19.51 3.08
N LEU A 13 -1.41 -18.58 3.64
CA LEU A 13 -0.97 -17.20 3.79
C LEU A 13 0.25 -17.09 4.71
N ASP A 14 0.44 -17.98 5.68
CA ASP A 14 1.55 -17.89 6.64
C ASP A 14 2.91 -18.26 6.03
N THR A 15 2.93 -19.10 4.99
CA THR A 15 4.16 -19.58 4.35
C THR A 15 4.42 -18.95 2.98
N THR A 16 3.45 -18.23 2.41
CA THR A 16 3.59 -17.64 1.08
C THR A 16 4.41 -16.35 1.14
N PRO A 17 5.54 -16.25 0.43
CA PRO A 17 6.37 -15.05 0.43
C PRO A 17 5.59 -13.82 -0.06
N ILE A 18 5.84 -12.68 0.57
CA ILE A 18 5.33 -11.38 0.12
C ILE A 18 6.13 -11.00 -1.11
N LEU A 19 5.47 -10.90 -2.26
CA LEU A 19 6.11 -10.63 -3.55
C LEU A 19 6.01 -9.16 -3.94
N TYR A 20 4.87 -8.51 -3.64
CA TYR A 20 4.62 -7.12 -3.97
C TYR A 20 3.43 -6.56 -3.20
N THR A 21 3.47 -5.25 -2.92
CA THR A 21 2.29 -4.49 -2.49
C THR A 21 1.48 -4.11 -3.71
N ASP A 22 0.16 -4.33 -3.67
CA ASP A 22 -0.72 -3.93 -4.76
C ASP A 22 -1.60 -2.73 -4.41
N ARG A 23 -2.00 -2.60 -3.14
CA ARG A 23 -2.95 -1.57 -2.68
C ARG A 23 -2.61 -1.13 -1.26
N ILE A 24 -3.01 0.11 -0.96
CA ILE A 24 -2.96 0.65 0.39
C ILE A 24 -4.37 1.14 0.74
N PHE A 25 -4.94 0.62 1.81
CA PHE A 25 -6.19 1.13 2.38
C PHE A 25 -5.87 2.11 3.50
N ILE A 26 -6.41 3.32 3.40
CA ILE A 26 -6.18 4.37 4.40
C ILE A 26 -7.48 4.59 5.14
N THR A 27 -7.48 4.33 6.45
CA THR A 27 -8.62 4.61 7.33
C THR A 27 -8.26 5.75 8.26
N ILE A 28 -9.13 6.75 8.32
CA ILE A 28 -8.94 7.96 9.13
C ILE A 28 -10.10 8.05 10.12
N ASN A 29 -9.78 8.17 11.40
CA ASN A 29 -10.78 8.37 12.47
C ASN A 29 -10.37 9.54 13.39
N GLN A 30 -11.16 9.77 14.45
CA GLN A 30 -10.91 10.84 15.41
C GLN A 30 -9.59 10.65 16.18
N PHE A 31 -9.16 9.40 16.37
CA PHE A 31 -7.98 9.05 17.15
C PHE A 31 -6.69 9.02 16.31
N GLY A 32 -6.78 8.75 15.02
CA GLY A 32 -5.59 8.61 14.18
C GLY A 32 -5.87 8.19 12.75
N VAL A 33 -4.80 7.74 12.10
CA VAL A 33 -4.77 7.26 10.71
C VAL A 33 -4.10 5.89 10.70
N VAL A 34 -4.66 4.97 9.93
CA VAL A 34 -4.12 3.63 9.73
C VAL A 34 -3.94 3.39 8.23
N PHE A 35 -2.73 2.99 7.84
CA PHE A 35 -2.39 2.51 6.51
C PHE A 35 -2.30 0.99 6.56
N ASP A 36 -3.20 0.33 5.84
CA ASP A 36 -3.17 -1.11 5.62
C ASP A 36 -2.59 -1.37 4.24
N VAL A 37 -1.32 -1.78 4.22
CA VAL A 37 -0.60 -2.19 3.02
C VAL A 37 -1.01 -3.62 2.73
N THR A 38 -1.53 -3.86 1.53
CA THR A 38 -2.05 -5.18 1.15
C THR A 38 -1.31 -5.79 -0.04
N GLN A 39 -1.38 -7.11 -0.09
CA GLN A 39 -1.05 -7.91 -1.25
C GLN A 39 -2.25 -8.79 -1.60
N LYS A 40 -2.73 -8.70 -2.84
CA LYS A 40 -3.68 -9.67 -3.38
C LYS A 40 -2.97 -10.98 -3.74
N THR A 41 -3.44 -12.07 -3.15
CA THR A 41 -2.96 -13.43 -3.39
C THR A 41 -4.16 -14.29 -3.81
N GLY A 42 -4.20 -14.66 -5.09
CA GLY A 42 -5.39 -15.26 -5.70
C GLY A 42 -6.59 -14.31 -5.66
N ASN A 43 -7.70 -14.76 -5.07
CA ASN A 43 -8.93 -13.96 -4.89
C ASN A 43 -9.03 -13.27 -3.52
N GLN A 44 -8.01 -13.38 -2.67
CA GLN A 44 -8.03 -12.82 -1.31
C GLN A 44 -7.03 -11.68 -1.18
N THR A 45 -7.39 -10.67 -0.39
CA THR A 45 -6.50 -9.55 -0.06
C THR A 45 -5.94 -9.78 1.34
N ARG A 46 -4.61 -9.85 1.46
CA ARG A 46 -3.92 -10.00 2.75
C ARG A 46 -3.28 -8.67 3.14
N ILE A 47 -3.49 -8.24 4.39
CA ILE A 47 -2.74 -7.13 4.96
C ILE A 47 -1.36 -7.66 5.34
N ILE A 48 -0.32 -7.08 4.75
CA ILE A 48 1.07 -7.46 5.00
C ILE A 48 1.73 -6.55 6.03
N THR A 49 1.35 -5.27 6.04
CA THR A 49 1.89 -4.27 6.97
C THR A 49 0.78 -3.30 7.36
N ARG A 50 0.71 -2.98 8.65
CA ARG A 50 -0.17 -1.95 9.20
C ARG A 50 0.67 -0.86 9.84
N ILE A 51 0.47 0.38 9.40
CA ILE A 51 1.13 1.55 9.97
C ILE A 51 0.06 2.44 10.61
N GLY A 52 0.08 2.54 11.94
CA GLY A 52 -0.81 3.42 12.69
C GLY A 52 -0.08 4.69 13.11
N MET A 53 -0.74 5.85 13.01
CA MET A 53 -0.19 7.12 13.47
C MET A 53 -1.27 8.06 13.98
N SER A 54 -0.88 8.99 14.86
CA SER A 54 -1.78 10.07 15.28
C SER A 54 -2.07 11.02 14.11
N ARG A 55 -3.14 11.80 14.21
CA ARG A 55 -3.50 12.78 13.18
C ARG A 55 -2.41 13.84 12.98
N GLU A 56 -1.68 14.20 14.04
CA GLU A 56 -0.58 15.15 13.95
C GLU A 56 0.60 14.57 13.13
N HIS A 57 0.99 13.33 13.43
CA HIS A 57 2.03 12.64 12.67
C HIS A 57 1.64 12.45 11.21
N ALA A 58 0.37 12.11 10.93
CA ALA A 58 -0.13 12.00 9.56
C ALA A 58 -0.02 13.31 8.79
N LYS A 59 -0.31 14.46 9.42
CA LYS A 59 -0.15 15.77 8.78
C LYS A 59 1.31 16.07 8.43
N LYS A 60 2.23 15.83 9.37
CA LYS A 60 3.67 16.02 9.15
C LYS A 60 4.18 15.12 8.01
N LEU A 61 3.76 13.85 8.01
CA LEU A 61 4.09 12.89 6.96
C LEU A 61 3.65 13.39 5.58
N THR A 62 2.41 13.86 5.43
CA THR A 62 1.91 14.37 4.14
C THR A 62 2.71 15.59 3.68
N THR A 63 3.07 16.50 4.59
CA THR A 63 3.88 17.67 4.27
C THR A 63 5.28 17.28 3.78
N ASP A 64 5.96 16.40 4.50
CA ASP A 64 7.33 16.02 4.15
C ASP A 64 7.37 15.15 2.89
N LEU A 65 6.38 14.28 2.70
CA LEU A 65 6.21 13.52 1.47
C LEU A 65 6.03 14.45 0.27
N GLY A 66 5.17 15.47 0.37
CA GLY A 66 4.98 16.44 -0.70
C GLY A 66 6.25 17.22 -1.05
N LYS A 67 7.03 17.61 -0.05
CA LYS A 67 8.34 18.28 -0.26
C LYS A 67 9.33 17.36 -0.96
N LEU A 68 9.44 16.11 -0.52
CA LEU A 68 10.37 15.14 -1.13
C LEU A 68 10.04 14.87 -2.59
N LEU A 69 8.75 14.71 -2.93
CA LEU A 69 8.31 14.55 -4.31
C LEU A 69 8.71 15.76 -5.17
N ALA A 70 8.44 16.98 -4.70
CA ALA A 70 8.78 18.21 -5.42
C ALA A 70 10.29 18.36 -5.68
N VAL A 71 11.14 17.94 -4.74
CA VAL A 71 12.61 17.93 -4.92
C VAL A 71 13.01 16.96 -6.04
N THR A 72 12.49 15.72 -6.00
CA THR A 72 12.83 14.71 -7.02
C THR A 72 12.35 15.05 -8.43
N GLU A 73 11.20 15.73 -8.55
CA GLU A 73 10.72 16.21 -9.85
C GLU A 73 11.57 17.37 -10.41
N SER A 74 12.10 18.23 -9.53
CA SER A 74 12.94 19.36 -9.91
C SER A 74 14.31 18.89 -10.42
N ASP A 75 14.91 17.89 -9.79
CA ASP A 75 16.17 17.27 -10.22
C ASP A 75 16.08 16.63 -11.61
N THR A 76 14.88 16.25 -12.05
CA THR A 76 14.65 15.65 -13.37
C THR A 76 14.72 16.70 -14.49
N LYS A 77 14.39 17.98 -14.20
CA LYS A 77 14.40 19.06 -15.20
C LYS A 77 15.80 19.65 -15.44
N THR A 78 16.71 19.54 -14.47
CA THR A 78 18.08 20.07 -14.60
C THR A 78 19.00 19.16 -15.41
N LYS A 79 18.63 17.89 -15.66
CA LYS A 79 19.44 16.94 -16.46
C LYS A 79 19.10 16.92 -17.96
N GLN A 80 18.22 17.80 -18.45
CA GLN A 80 17.82 17.86 -19.86
C GLN A 80 18.42 19.03 -20.65
N ASN A 81 19.38 19.78 -20.11
CA ASN A 81 20.11 20.83 -20.84
C ASN A 81 21.61 20.52 -20.92
#